data_AF-A0A2N7X3K4-F1
#
_entry.id   AF-A0A2N7X3K4-F1
#
_cell.length_a   1.000
_cell.length_b   1.000
_cell.length_c   1.000
_cell.angle_alpha   90.00
_cell.angle_beta   90.00
_cell.angle_gamma   90.00
#
_symmetry.space_group_name_H-M   'P 1'
#
loop_
_entity.id
_entity.type
_entity.pdbx_description
1 polymer ?
#
loop_
_entity_poly.entity_id
_entity_poly.type
_entity_poly.pdbx_seq_one_letter_code
_entity_poly.pdbx_strand_id
1 'polypeptide(L)'
;MNLDGLLIGQATLAALMNIAFAFVVGSVLFERWLAGDGAGVRNASSHSAWHRARSSIVAAAFVLVLADGGWLVYEAASMSGAGLVDGVAYLPDVLVKTHVGHAWCVAFGGAAVLVIAACMYRGGPFGRFAMGLAALACASGAALLGHAADAGVLSFAAATQVLHVLSTAVWGGLVLAGGFVVLPALDASTTRGAMIRVAGFVSTTSVVALVVVAATGLVSAERGLGGTLTALRTSTWGHVLALKAALVLFAIVLGGLNRISVLPRLRRSASTADAHTFNNVLHLEAFVILGVFIAAAVLALTPPA
;
A
#
# COMPACT_ATOMS: atom_id res chain seq x y z
N MET A 1 4.21 9.92 28.68
CA MET A 1 3.81 10.17 27.28
C MET A 1 2.31 10.40 27.29
N ASN A 2 1.79 11.49 26.73
CA ASN A 2 0.35 11.77 26.74
C ASN A 2 -0.36 10.92 25.68
N LEU A 3 -1.68 10.70 25.84
CA LEU A 3 -2.52 9.91 24.92
C LEU A 3 -2.35 10.34 23.45
N ASP A 4 -2.23 11.65 23.21
CA ASP A 4 -2.01 12.20 21.87
C ASP A 4 -0.72 11.69 21.21
N GLY A 5 0.35 11.49 21.99
CA GLY A 5 1.62 10.97 21.49
C GLY A 5 1.56 9.48 21.13
N LEU A 6 0.77 8.70 21.86
CA LEU A 6 0.52 7.29 21.52
C LEU A 6 -0.27 7.19 20.21
N LEU A 7 -1.34 7.96 20.07
CA LEU A 7 -2.17 7.99 18.86
C LEU A 7 -1.38 8.41 17.62
N ILE A 8 -0.53 9.44 17.72
CA ILE A 8 0.32 9.88 16.60
C ILE A 8 1.31 8.78 16.20
N GLY A 9 1.97 8.13 17.17
CA GLY A 9 2.90 7.05 16.89
C GLY A 9 2.22 5.84 16.25
N GLN A 10 1.04 5.46 16.75
CA GLN A 10 0.23 4.39 16.20
C GLN A 10 -0.24 4.69 14.77
N ALA A 11 -0.71 5.92 14.51
CA ALA A 11 -1.09 6.36 13.17
C ALA A 11 0.09 6.37 12.19
N THR A 12 1.27 6.78 12.67
CA THR A 12 2.51 6.79 11.89
C THR A 12 2.91 5.37 11.49
N LEU A 13 2.87 4.43 12.44
CA LEU A 13 3.20 3.03 12.19
C LEU A 13 2.15 2.37 11.28
N ALA A 14 0.87 2.63 11.47
CA ALA A 14 -0.19 2.16 10.57
C ALA A 14 -0.02 2.70 9.14
N ALA A 15 0.36 3.97 8.98
CA ALA A 15 0.68 4.53 7.67
C ALA A 15 1.90 3.82 7.05
N LEU A 16 2.95 3.60 7.85
CA LEU A 16 4.16 2.90 7.39
C LEU A 16 3.87 1.46 6.98
N MET A 17 3.03 0.72 7.72
CA MET A 17 2.56 -0.62 7.36
C MET A 17 1.88 -0.60 5.99
N ASN A 18 0.90 0.29 5.79
CA ASN A 18 0.17 0.40 4.52
C ASN A 18 1.10 0.73 3.34
N ILE A 19 2.01 1.69 3.53
CA ILE A 19 2.98 2.11 2.52
C ILE A 19 3.96 0.98 2.19
N ALA A 20 4.51 0.32 3.20
CA ALA A 20 5.45 -0.78 3.03
C ALA A 20 4.79 -1.97 2.33
N PHE A 21 3.58 -2.33 2.74
CA PHE A 21 2.79 -3.38 2.08
C PHE A 21 2.53 -3.05 0.60
N ALA A 22 2.12 -1.81 0.30
CA ALA A 22 1.94 -1.35 -1.07
C ALA A 22 3.25 -1.43 -1.88
N PHE A 23 4.38 -0.99 -1.33
CA PHE A 23 5.69 -1.14 -2.00
C PHE A 23 6.04 -2.59 -2.31
N VAL A 24 5.79 -3.53 -1.39
CA VAL A 24 6.02 -4.96 -1.64
C VAL A 24 5.20 -5.43 -2.84
N VAL A 25 3.88 -5.18 -2.83
CA VAL A 25 2.97 -5.60 -3.89
C VAL A 25 3.35 -4.98 -5.23
N GLY A 26 3.57 -3.66 -5.26
CA GLY A 26 3.98 -2.95 -6.48
C GLY A 26 5.31 -3.43 -7.05
N SER A 27 6.32 -3.58 -6.20
CA SER A 27 7.65 -4.02 -6.61
C SER A 27 7.67 -5.48 -7.10
N VAL A 28 6.81 -6.36 -6.55
CA VAL A 28 6.61 -7.72 -7.09
C VAL A 28 6.04 -7.68 -8.52
N LEU A 29 5.08 -6.80 -8.79
CA LEU A 29 4.53 -6.63 -10.14
C LEU A 29 5.59 -6.12 -11.13
N PHE A 30 6.37 -5.11 -10.73
CA PHE A 30 7.47 -4.59 -11.54
C PHE A 30 8.56 -5.63 -11.80
N GLU A 31 9.00 -6.35 -10.76
CA GLU A 31 9.99 -7.43 -10.87
C GLU A 31 9.51 -8.46 -11.90
N ARG A 32 8.25 -8.89 -11.82
CA ARG A 32 7.66 -9.84 -12.74
C ARG A 32 7.59 -9.32 -14.18
N TRP A 33 7.13 -8.09 -14.40
CA TRP A 33 7.03 -7.53 -15.75
C TRP A 33 8.41 -7.36 -16.39
N LEU A 34 9.38 -6.89 -15.63
CA LEU A 34 10.76 -6.72 -16.09
C LEU A 34 11.45 -8.07 -16.33
N ALA A 35 11.22 -9.07 -15.48
CA ALA A 35 11.72 -10.42 -15.69
C ALA A 35 11.15 -11.05 -16.97
N GLY A 36 9.86 -10.85 -17.24
CA GLY A 36 9.22 -11.28 -18.49
C GLY A 36 9.81 -10.63 -19.74
N ASP A 37 10.37 -9.43 -19.61
CA ASP A 37 11.09 -8.71 -20.66
C ASP A 37 12.59 -9.08 -20.76
N GLY A 38 13.07 -10.07 -19.98
CA GLY A 38 14.46 -10.52 -19.99
C GLY A 38 15.41 -9.73 -19.09
N ALA A 39 14.90 -8.79 -18.27
CA ALA A 39 15.72 -7.94 -17.38
C ALA A 39 16.43 -8.72 -16.26
N GLY A 40 16.10 -10.00 -16.05
CA GLY A 40 16.83 -10.88 -15.13
C GLY A 40 18.26 -11.20 -15.58
N VAL A 41 18.57 -11.03 -16.87
CA VAL A 41 19.93 -11.19 -17.40
C VAL A 41 20.77 -9.96 -17.07
N ARG A 42 21.95 -10.15 -16.46
CA ARG A 42 22.82 -9.05 -15.96
C ARG A 42 23.17 -7.98 -17.01
N ASN A 43 23.28 -8.38 -18.28
CA ASN A 43 23.68 -7.50 -19.38
C ASN A 43 22.47 -6.81 -20.05
N ALA A 44 21.24 -7.07 -19.62
CA ALA A 44 20.07 -6.40 -20.15
C ALA A 44 20.08 -4.92 -19.73
N SER A 45 19.70 -4.01 -20.63
CA SER A 45 19.70 -2.57 -20.34
C SER A 45 18.78 -2.21 -19.17
N SER A 46 17.68 -2.96 -18.99
CA SER A 46 16.71 -2.79 -17.90
C SER A 46 17.05 -3.55 -16.61
N HIS A 47 18.23 -4.19 -16.51
CA HIS A 47 18.61 -5.00 -15.36
C HIS A 47 18.66 -4.19 -14.05
N SER A 48 19.10 -2.93 -14.11
CA SER A 48 19.14 -2.03 -12.96
C SER A 48 17.75 -1.80 -12.36
N ALA A 49 16.72 -1.61 -13.19
CA ALA A 49 15.35 -1.43 -12.75
C ALA A 49 14.77 -2.71 -12.13
N TRP A 50 15.09 -3.87 -12.71
CA TRP A 50 14.70 -5.16 -12.14
C TRP A 50 15.36 -5.38 -10.77
N HIS A 51 16.66 -5.08 -10.65
CA HIS A 51 17.38 -5.16 -9.39
C HIS A 51 16.80 -4.19 -8.34
N ARG A 52 16.49 -2.94 -8.72
CA ARG A 52 15.85 -1.97 -7.80
C ARG A 52 14.47 -2.43 -7.34
N ALA A 53 13.65 -3.00 -8.24
CA ALA A 53 12.38 -3.62 -7.86
C ALA A 53 12.63 -4.73 -6.83
N ARG A 54 13.58 -5.62 -7.10
CA ARG A 54 13.93 -6.73 -6.18
C ARG A 54 14.41 -6.25 -4.81
N SER A 55 15.33 -5.27 -4.77
CA SER A 55 15.81 -4.66 -3.53
C SER A 55 14.67 -3.97 -2.77
N SER A 56 13.75 -3.31 -3.48
CA SER A 56 12.58 -2.69 -2.86
C SER A 56 11.62 -3.70 -2.25
N ILE A 57 11.40 -4.87 -2.86
CA ILE A 57 10.60 -5.95 -2.24
C ILE A 57 11.19 -6.31 -0.87
N VAL A 58 12.50 -6.58 -0.83
CA VAL A 58 13.19 -6.98 0.40
C VAL A 58 13.10 -5.86 1.45
N ALA A 59 13.52 -4.64 1.09
CA ALA A 59 13.51 -3.51 2.01
C ALA A 59 12.11 -3.21 2.55
N ALA A 60 11.09 -3.17 1.68
CA ALA A 60 9.72 -2.87 2.10
C ALA A 60 9.12 -3.99 2.95
N ALA A 61 9.42 -5.26 2.68
CA ALA A 61 8.97 -6.36 3.51
C ALA A 61 9.60 -6.30 4.92
N PHE A 62 10.90 -5.97 5.01
CA PHE A 62 11.55 -5.75 6.31
C PHE A 62 10.93 -4.57 7.07
N VAL A 63 10.70 -3.44 6.39
CA VAL A 63 10.03 -2.28 6.98
C VAL A 63 8.62 -2.64 7.47
N LEU A 64 7.87 -3.44 6.72
CA LEU A 64 6.53 -3.90 7.12
C LEU A 64 6.58 -4.69 8.43
N VAL A 65 7.49 -5.67 8.56
CA VAL A 65 7.65 -6.45 9.80
C VAL A 65 8.02 -5.56 11.00
N LEU A 66 8.94 -4.60 10.80
CA LEU A 66 9.33 -3.67 11.85
C LEU A 66 8.18 -2.73 12.24
N ALA A 67 7.41 -2.25 11.25
CA ALA A 67 6.26 -1.38 11.48
C ALA A 67 5.14 -2.13 12.21
N ASP A 68 4.82 -3.37 11.81
CA ASP A 68 3.84 -4.22 12.49
C ASP A 68 4.25 -4.51 13.94
N GLY A 69 5.53 -4.84 14.17
CA GLY A 69 6.07 -5.09 15.50
C GLY A 69 6.02 -3.86 16.39
N GLY A 70 6.41 -2.70 15.85
CA GLY A 70 6.28 -1.42 16.55
C GLY A 70 4.83 -1.07 16.85
N TRP A 71 3.92 -1.28 15.89
CA TRP A 71 2.51 -0.93 16.03
C TRP A 71 1.86 -1.69 17.17
N LEU A 72 2.18 -2.97 17.35
CA LEU A 72 1.67 -3.79 18.45
C LEU A 72 2.06 -3.24 19.83
N VAL A 73 3.28 -2.68 19.97
CA VAL A 73 3.72 -2.06 21.23
C VAL A 73 2.90 -0.81 21.54
N TYR A 74 2.61 0.00 20.52
CA TYR A 74 1.72 1.17 20.67
C TYR A 74 0.29 0.75 21.02
N GLU A 75 -0.23 -0.29 20.38
CA GLU A 75 -1.56 -0.83 20.66
C GLU A 75 -1.65 -1.37 22.10
N ALA A 76 -0.66 -2.13 22.55
CA ALA A 76 -0.64 -2.66 23.91
C ALA A 76 -0.55 -1.56 24.99
N ALA A 77 0.19 -0.49 24.72
CA ALA A 77 0.21 0.68 25.60
C ALA A 77 -1.14 1.43 25.59
N SER A 78 -1.76 1.58 24.41
CA SER A 78 -3.08 2.20 24.26
C SER A 78 -4.17 1.43 25.03
N MET A 79 -4.22 0.11 24.87
CA MET A 79 -5.21 -0.77 25.51
C MET A 79 -5.04 -0.87 27.03
N SER A 80 -3.80 -0.86 27.54
CA SER A 80 -3.52 -0.97 28.97
C SER A 80 -3.56 0.37 29.71
N GLY A 81 -3.53 1.49 28.97
CA GLY A 81 -3.35 2.83 29.54
C GLY A 81 -1.94 3.08 30.11
N ALA A 82 -0.99 2.17 29.88
CA ALA A 82 0.37 2.27 30.37
C ALA A 82 1.26 3.13 29.45
N GLY A 83 2.46 3.48 29.94
CA GLY A 83 3.51 4.05 29.08
C GLY A 83 4.01 3.04 28.04
N LEU A 84 4.68 3.50 26.97
CA LEU A 84 5.15 2.63 25.88
C LEU A 84 6.07 1.49 26.35
N VAL A 85 6.96 1.79 27.31
CA VAL A 85 7.89 0.81 27.88
C VAL A 85 7.14 -0.23 28.71
N ASP A 86 6.23 0.22 29.57
CA ASP A 86 5.44 -0.65 30.44
C ASP A 86 4.40 -1.46 29.65
N GLY A 87 3.93 -0.94 28.51
CA GLY A 87 3.00 -1.59 27.59
C GLY A 87 3.51 -2.93 27.05
N VAL A 88 4.84 -3.11 26.98
CA VAL A 88 5.46 -4.39 26.54
C VAL A 88 5.03 -5.56 27.44
N ALA A 89 4.82 -5.32 28.74
CA ALA A 89 4.39 -6.36 29.67
C ALA A 89 2.98 -6.90 29.35
N TYR A 90 2.16 -6.12 28.62
CA TYR A 90 0.79 -6.47 28.26
C TYR A 90 0.68 -7.15 26.90
N LEU A 91 1.79 -7.28 26.13
CA LEU A 91 1.77 -7.94 24.82
C LEU A 91 1.18 -9.36 24.85
N PRO A 92 1.50 -10.24 25.82
CA PRO A 92 0.91 -11.58 25.86
C PRO A 92 -0.61 -11.54 26.00
N ASP A 93 -1.12 -10.62 26.83
CA ASP A 93 -2.55 -10.44 27.04
C ASP A 93 -3.24 -9.91 25.78
N VAL A 94 -2.64 -8.93 25.10
CA VAL A 94 -3.15 -8.43 23.82
C VAL A 94 -3.20 -9.55 22.79
N LEU A 95 -2.11 -10.32 22.63
CA LEU A 95 -2.00 -11.37 21.62
C LEU A 95 -2.97 -12.53 21.85
N VAL A 96 -3.19 -12.94 23.11
CA VAL A 96 -3.96 -14.15 23.45
C VAL A 96 -5.44 -13.83 23.72
N LYS A 97 -5.73 -12.69 24.33
CA LYS A 97 -7.07 -12.41 24.87
C LYS A 97 -7.89 -11.46 24.00
N THR A 98 -7.31 -10.86 22.97
CA THR A 98 -7.99 -9.82 22.18
C THR A 98 -8.18 -10.22 20.73
N HIS A 99 -9.25 -9.72 20.12
CA HIS A 99 -9.45 -9.87 18.68
C HIS A 99 -8.33 -9.20 17.87
N VAL A 100 -7.90 -8.01 18.32
CA VAL A 100 -6.82 -7.23 17.70
C VAL A 100 -5.53 -8.04 17.64
N GLY A 101 -5.15 -8.72 18.72
CA GLY A 101 -3.98 -9.58 18.77
C GLY A 101 -4.02 -10.73 17.76
N HIS A 102 -5.16 -11.40 17.62
CA HIS A 102 -5.33 -12.47 16.62
C HIS A 102 -5.25 -11.94 15.18
N ALA A 103 -5.91 -10.81 14.89
CA ALA A 103 -5.84 -10.15 13.58
C ALA A 103 -4.41 -9.71 13.24
N TRP A 104 -3.70 -9.16 14.22
CA TRP A 104 -2.29 -8.79 14.10
C TRP A 104 -1.40 -10.00 13.81
N CYS A 105 -1.60 -11.13 14.49
CA CYS A 105 -0.84 -12.36 14.23
C CYS A 105 -0.97 -12.82 12.77
N VAL A 106 -2.16 -12.71 12.18
CA VAL A 106 -2.38 -13.02 10.76
C VAL A 106 -1.64 -12.04 9.86
N ALA A 107 -1.71 -10.73 10.16
CA ALA A 107 -1.01 -9.71 9.40
C ALA A 107 0.52 -9.88 9.45
N PHE A 108 1.06 -9.98 10.66
CA PHE A 108 2.48 -10.14 10.95
C PHE A 108 3.03 -11.45 10.40
N GLY A 109 2.28 -12.55 10.54
CA GLY A 109 2.63 -13.84 9.94
C GLY A 109 2.73 -13.74 8.41
N GLY A 110 1.79 -13.04 7.77
CA GLY A 110 1.89 -12.70 6.34
C GLY A 110 3.14 -11.88 6.02
N ALA A 111 3.45 -10.85 6.81
CA ALA A 111 4.62 -10.00 6.61
C ALA A 111 5.94 -10.77 6.76
N ALA A 112 6.03 -11.68 7.74
CA ALA A 112 7.17 -12.56 7.93
C ALA A 112 7.37 -13.49 6.73
N VAL A 113 6.28 -14.11 6.22
CA VAL A 113 6.34 -14.93 5.01
C VAL A 113 6.74 -14.09 3.79
N LEU A 114 6.28 -12.84 3.67
CA LEU A 114 6.72 -11.93 2.62
C LEU A 114 8.22 -11.66 2.69
N VAL A 115 8.81 -11.42 3.85
CA VAL A 115 10.27 -11.23 4.01
C VAL A 115 11.03 -12.51 3.63
N ILE A 116 10.60 -13.66 4.16
CA ILE A 116 11.24 -14.96 3.87
C ILE A 116 11.17 -15.25 2.38
N ALA A 117 10.00 -15.10 1.76
CA ALA A 117 9.83 -15.22 0.32
C ALA A 117 10.70 -14.19 -0.41
N ALA A 118 10.73 -12.94 0.02
CA ALA A 118 11.56 -11.89 -0.58
C ALA A 118 13.05 -12.24 -0.54
N CYS A 119 13.57 -12.87 0.51
CA CYS A 119 14.98 -13.26 0.60
C CYS A 119 15.30 -14.55 -0.17
N MET A 120 14.42 -15.54 -0.10
CA MET A 120 14.69 -16.88 -0.66
C MET A 120 14.29 -17.04 -2.13
N TYR A 121 13.43 -16.15 -2.65
CA TYR A 121 12.84 -16.29 -3.97
C TYR A 121 13.80 -16.03 -5.14
N ARG A 122 13.57 -16.75 -6.25
CA ARG A 122 14.32 -16.66 -7.51
C ARG A 122 13.44 -16.59 -8.78
N GLY A 123 12.16 -16.23 -8.69
CA GLY A 123 11.32 -16.09 -9.90
C GLY A 123 10.40 -17.28 -10.23
N GLY A 124 10.24 -18.28 -9.35
CA GLY A 124 9.48 -19.52 -9.62
C GLY A 124 7.96 -19.48 -9.29
N PRO A 125 7.16 -20.45 -9.76
CA PRO A 125 5.71 -20.48 -9.49
C PRO A 125 5.37 -20.61 -8.01
N PHE A 126 6.11 -21.41 -7.25
CA PHE A 126 5.90 -21.60 -5.81
C PHE A 126 6.08 -20.30 -5.02
N GLY A 127 7.14 -19.52 -5.31
CA GLY A 127 7.36 -18.27 -4.60
C GLY A 127 6.33 -17.19 -4.96
N ARG A 128 5.81 -17.18 -6.19
CA ARG A 128 4.67 -16.31 -6.55
C ARG A 128 3.42 -16.67 -5.76
N PHE A 129 3.13 -17.96 -5.65
CA PHE A 129 2.02 -18.44 -4.85
C PHE A 129 2.18 -18.04 -3.38
N ALA A 130 3.37 -18.26 -2.81
CA ALA A 130 3.68 -17.86 -1.43
C ALA A 130 3.53 -16.35 -1.21
N MET A 131 4.04 -15.51 -2.11
CA MET A 131 3.86 -14.05 -2.05
C MET A 131 2.39 -13.63 -2.14
N GLY A 132 1.61 -14.25 -3.03
CA GLY A 132 0.18 -13.98 -3.16
C GLY A 132 -0.61 -14.36 -1.91
N LEU A 133 -0.35 -15.54 -1.35
CA LEU A 133 -0.98 -16.01 -0.12
C LEU A 133 -0.58 -15.14 1.09
N ALA A 134 0.69 -14.76 1.18
CA ALA A 134 1.19 -13.88 2.23
C ALA A 134 0.59 -12.47 2.14
N ALA A 135 0.44 -11.93 0.93
CA ALA A 135 -0.23 -10.65 0.72
C ALA A 135 -1.71 -10.71 1.09
N LEU A 136 -2.39 -11.83 0.79
CA LEU A 136 -3.77 -12.06 1.23
C LEU A 136 -3.86 -12.13 2.76
N ALA A 137 -2.92 -12.80 3.43
CA ALA A 137 -2.86 -12.85 4.89
C ALA A 137 -2.64 -11.45 5.49
N CYS A 138 -1.68 -10.67 4.98
CA CYS A 138 -1.47 -9.27 5.39
C CYS A 138 -2.74 -8.44 5.26
N ALA A 139 -3.40 -8.49 4.09
CA ALA A 139 -4.62 -7.73 3.86
C ALA A 139 -5.79 -8.19 4.73
N SER A 140 -5.89 -9.50 5.00
CA SER A 140 -6.91 -10.09 5.87
C SER A 140 -6.72 -9.65 7.32
N GLY A 141 -5.51 -9.75 7.85
CA GLY A 141 -5.19 -9.26 9.19
C GLY A 141 -5.42 -7.75 9.31
N ALA A 142 -4.92 -6.96 8.35
CA ALA A 142 -5.12 -5.51 8.34
C ALA A 142 -6.60 -5.09 8.29
N ALA A 143 -7.43 -5.81 7.53
CA ALA A 143 -8.87 -5.55 7.48
C ALA A 143 -9.55 -5.81 8.83
N LEU A 144 -9.06 -6.79 9.59
CA LEU A 144 -9.59 -7.18 10.90
C LEU A 144 -9.03 -6.35 12.06
N LEU A 145 -8.02 -5.50 11.81
CA LEU A 145 -7.53 -4.54 12.80
C LEU A 145 -8.42 -3.27 12.90
N GLY A 146 -9.24 -2.99 11.89
CA GLY A 146 -10.10 -1.81 11.85
C GLY A 146 -11.59 -2.12 12.10
N HIS A 147 -12.42 -1.08 12.03
CA HIS A 147 -13.88 -1.14 12.25
C HIS A 147 -14.65 -2.13 11.36
N ALA A 148 -14.05 -2.64 10.30
CA ALA A 148 -14.67 -3.70 9.51
C ALA A 148 -14.87 -5.00 10.32
N ALA A 149 -14.05 -5.22 11.35
CA ALA A 149 -14.18 -6.33 12.28
C ALA A 149 -15.44 -6.25 13.16
N ASP A 150 -15.99 -5.04 13.38
CA ASP A 150 -17.16 -4.82 14.23
C ASP A 150 -18.41 -5.53 13.65
N ALA A 151 -18.43 -5.76 12.33
CA ALA A 151 -19.48 -6.54 11.65
C ALA A 151 -19.23 -8.05 11.65
N GLY A 152 -18.12 -8.52 12.23
CA GLY A 152 -17.69 -9.92 12.29
C GLY A 152 -16.61 -10.30 11.27
N VAL A 153 -15.84 -11.34 11.59
CA VAL A 153 -14.65 -11.81 10.83
C VAL A 153 -15.00 -12.35 9.43
N LEU A 154 -16.14 -13.04 9.30
CA LEU A 154 -16.64 -13.58 8.03
C LEU A 154 -17.82 -12.76 7.49
N SER A 155 -17.71 -11.44 7.59
CA SER A 155 -18.74 -10.52 7.12
C SER A 155 -18.42 -9.99 5.73
N PHE A 156 -19.46 -9.50 5.05
CA PHE A 156 -19.27 -8.75 3.81
C PHE A 156 -18.46 -7.46 4.03
N ALA A 157 -18.47 -6.88 5.23
CA ALA A 157 -17.63 -5.72 5.56
C ALA A 157 -16.15 -6.10 5.61
N ALA A 158 -15.80 -7.20 6.26
CA ALA A 158 -14.44 -7.73 6.28
C ALA A 158 -13.98 -8.06 4.85
N ALA A 159 -14.78 -8.77 4.06
CA ALA A 159 -14.44 -9.12 2.67
C ALA A 159 -14.20 -7.87 1.79
N THR A 160 -15.07 -6.86 1.88
CA THR A 160 -14.91 -5.58 1.18
C THR A 160 -13.64 -4.87 1.60
N GLN A 161 -13.32 -4.87 2.90
CA GLN A 161 -12.11 -4.24 3.41
C GLN A 161 -10.83 -4.97 2.97
N VAL A 162 -10.82 -6.31 2.96
CA VAL A 162 -9.70 -7.09 2.39
C VAL A 162 -9.47 -6.73 0.92
N LEU A 163 -10.55 -6.69 0.15
CA LEU A 163 -10.48 -6.31 -1.27
C LEU A 163 -10.01 -4.85 -1.45
N HIS A 164 -10.43 -3.94 -0.58
CA HIS A 164 -9.97 -2.56 -0.56
C HIS A 164 -8.46 -2.48 -0.28
N VAL A 165 -7.97 -3.18 0.76
CA VAL A 165 -6.55 -3.19 1.13
C VAL A 165 -5.69 -3.80 0.01
N LEU A 166 -6.12 -4.91 -0.60
CA LEU A 166 -5.38 -5.50 -1.74
C LEU A 166 -5.37 -4.58 -2.97
N SER A 167 -6.51 -3.99 -3.32
CA SER A 167 -6.59 -3.11 -4.50
C SER A 167 -5.84 -1.79 -4.31
N THR A 168 -5.88 -1.21 -3.11
CA THR A 168 -5.05 -0.04 -2.75
C THR A 168 -3.56 -0.38 -2.72
N ALA A 169 -3.17 -1.58 -2.26
CA ALA A 169 -1.79 -2.03 -2.32
C ALA A 169 -1.30 -2.20 -3.77
N VAL A 170 -2.15 -2.69 -4.68
CA VAL A 170 -1.82 -2.77 -6.12
C VAL A 170 -1.72 -1.36 -6.73
N TRP A 171 -2.76 -0.53 -6.62
CA TRP A 171 -2.77 0.82 -7.21
C TRP A 171 -1.67 1.70 -6.62
N GLY A 172 -1.68 1.88 -5.30
CA GLY A 172 -0.71 2.68 -4.59
C GLY A 172 0.70 2.12 -4.71
N GLY A 173 0.86 0.79 -4.67
CA GLY A 173 2.16 0.13 -4.84
C GLY A 173 2.79 0.38 -6.20
N LEU A 174 2.00 0.29 -7.28
CA LEU A 174 2.48 0.60 -8.63
C LEU A 174 2.92 2.06 -8.76
N VAL A 175 2.18 2.99 -8.16
CA VAL A 175 2.53 4.41 -8.18
C VAL A 175 3.78 4.68 -7.33
N LEU A 176 3.85 4.16 -6.09
CA LEU A 176 4.96 4.35 -5.18
C LEU A 176 6.26 3.70 -5.68
N ALA A 177 6.22 2.40 -5.96
CA ALA A 177 7.38 1.68 -6.48
C ALA A 177 7.76 2.21 -7.87
N GLY A 178 6.78 2.56 -8.70
CA GLY A 178 7.02 3.13 -10.02
C GLY A 178 7.73 4.48 -9.93
N GLY A 179 7.13 5.45 -9.23
CA GLY A 179 7.59 6.83 -9.14
C GLY A 179 8.89 7.02 -8.35
N PHE A 180 9.15 6.21 -7.32
CA PHE A 180 10.36 6.35 -6.49
C PHE A 180 11.49 5.40 -6.86
N VAL A 181 11.18 4.19 -7.32
CA VAL A 181 12.17 3.09 -7.39
C VAL A 181 12.41 2.63 -8.82
N VAL A 182 11.39 2.22 -9.56
CA VAL A 182 11.58 1.40 -10.76
C VAL A 182 11.73 2.24 -12.01
N LEU A 183 10.79 3.15 -12.28
CA LEU A 183 10.76 3.92 -13.53
C LEU A 183 11.92 4.92 -13.65
N PRO A 184 12.40 5.56 -12.56
CA PRO A 184 13.63 6.37 -12.61
C PRO A 184 14.88 5.58 -13.03
N ALA A 185 14.92 4.24 -12.85
CA ALA A 185 16.02 3.41 -13.35
C ALA A 185 15.90 3.02 -14.82
N LEU A 186 14.79 3.36 -15.49
CA LEU A 186 14.56 3.14 -16.92
C LEU A 186 14.71 4.43 -17.74
N ASP A 187 15.38 5.43 -17.19
CA ASP A 187 15.43 6.78 -17.76
C ASP A 187 16.33 6.90 -18.99
N ALA A 188 17.30 5.98 -19.13
CA ALA A 188 18.22 5.93 -20.27
C ALA A 188 17.50 5.67 -21.61
N SER A 189 18.09 6.15 -22.71
CA SER A 189 17.56 5.93 -24.06
C SER A 189 17.53 4.43 -24.43
N THR A 190 18.53 3.66 -23.98
CA THR A 190 18.63 2.21 -24.20
C THR A 190 17.57 1.39 -23.46
N THR A 191 16.87 1.97 -22.48
CA THR A 191 15.79 1.34 -21.70
C THR A 191 14.40 1.83 -22.11
N ARG A 192 14.30 2.76 -23.07
CA ARG A 192 13.05 3.42 -23.44
C ARG A 192 11.94 2.47 -23.86
N GLY A 193 12.28 1.42 -24.61
CA GLY A 193 11.32 0.39 -25.00
C GLY A 193 10.73 -0.36 -23.80
N ALA A 194 11.55 -0.72 -22.81
CA ALA A 194 11.09 -1.33 -21.57
C ALA A 194 10.24 -0.36 -20.74
N MET A 195 10.66 0.91 -20.65
CA MET A 195 9.88 1.96 -19.99
C MET A 195 8.47 2.09 -20.57
N ILE A 196 8.33 2.15 -21.90
CA ILE A 196 7.03 2.29 -22.57
C ILE A 196 6.10 1.10 -22.27
N ARG A 197 6.64 -0.12 -22.28
CA ARG A 197 5.87 -1.33 -21.96
C ARG A 197 5.43 -1.36 -20.51
N VAL A 198 6.37 -1.15 -19.58
CA VAL A 198 6.10 -1.10 -18.15
C VAL A 198 5.12 0.02 -17.80
N ALA A 199 5.28 1.22 -18.37
CA ALA A 199 4.33 2.33 -18.21
C ALA A 199 2.92 1.97 -18.71
N GLY A 200 2.84 1.19 -19.80
CA GLY A 200 1.57 0.62 -20.27
C GLY A 200 0.93 -0.32 -19.26
N PHE A 201 1.70 -1.25 -18.68
CA PHE A 201 1.21 -2.17 -17.64
C PHE A 201 0.79 -1.44 -16.37
N VAL A 202 1.58 -0.47 -15.90
CA VAL A 202 1.24 0.40 -14.78
C VAL A 202 -0.10 1.09 -15.06
N SER A 203 -0.25 1.76 -16.19
CA SER A 203 -1.46 2.51 -16.50
C SER A 203 -2.71 1.62 -16.55
N THR A 204 -2.65 0.46 -17.20
CA THR A 204 -3.80 -0.44 -17.28
C THR A 204 -4.13 -1.08 -15.94
N THR A 205 -3.12 -1.58 -15.23
CA THR A 205 -3.33 -2.26 -13.93
C THR A 205 -3.81 -1.28 -12.86
N SER A 206 -3.27 -0.07 -12.83
CA SER A 206 -3.71 1.00 -11.91
C SER A 206 -5.17 1.39 -12.14
N VAL A 207 -5.65 1.46 -13.39
CA VAL A 207 -7.07 1.76 -13.67
C VAL A 207 -7.98 0.64 -13.16
N VAL A 208 -7.62 -0.63 -13.40
CA VAL A 208 -8.41 -1.77 -12.91
C VAL A 208 -8.46 -1.77 -11.38
N ALA A 209 -7.31 -1.57 -10.73
CA ALA A 209 -7.23 -1.50 -9.27
C ALA A 209 -8.04 -0.31 -8.73
N LEU A 210 -7.94 0.87 -9.35
CA LEU A 210 -8.67 2.08 -8.96
C LEU A 210 -10.19 1.89 -8.99
N VAL A 211 -10.74 1.18 -10.00
CA VAL A 211 -12.18 0.88 -10.04
C VAL A 211 -12.61 0.08 -8.82
N VAL A 212 -11.82 -0.92 -8.43
CA VAL A 212 -12.08 -1.74 -7.23
C VAL A 212 -11.93 -0.90 -5.95
N VAL A 213 -10.90 -0.05 -5.86
CA VAL A 213 -10.68 0.88 -4.74
C VAL A 213 -11.87 1.83 -4.58
N ALA A 214 -12.37 2.39 -5.68
CA ALA A 214 -13.50 3.33 -5.67
C ALA A 214 -14.79 2.63 -5.21
N ALA A 215 -15.09 1.45 -5.75
CA ALA A 215 -16.29 0.69 -5.39
C ALA A 215 -16.27 0.27 -3.91
N THR A 216 -15.17 -0.35 -3.46
CA THR A 216 -15.02 -0.79 -2.07
C THR A 216 -14.92 0.39 -1.09
N GLY A 217 -14.29 1.48 -1.50
CA GLY A 217 -14.20 2.71 -0.71
C GLY A 217 -15.56 3.39 -0.53
N LEU A 218 -16.42 3.39 -1.55
CA LEU A 218 -17.78 3.93 -1.46
C LEU A 218 -18.64 3.13 -0.48
N VAL A 219 -18.60 1.79 -0.56
CA VAL A 219 -19.29 0.90 0.39
C VAL A 219 -18.81 1.12 1.82
N SER A 220 -17.50 1.32 2.01
CA SER A 220 -16.92 1.58 3.34
C SER A 220 -17.30 2.98 3.87
N ALA A 221 -17.34 3.97 2.98
CA ALA A 221 -17.75 5.33 3.33
C ALA A 221 -19.23 5.42 3.71
N GLU A 222 -20.11 4.76 2.95
CA GLU A 222 -21.55 4.68 3.26
C GLU A 222 -21.79 4.15 4.68
N ARG A 223 -21.10 3.05 5.02
CA ARG A 223 -21.16 2.43 6.35
C ARG A 223 -20.64 3.34 7.44
N GLY A 224 -19.48 3.94 7.23
CA GLY A 224 -18.87 4.82 8.23
C GLY A 224 -19.59 6.16 8.44
N LEU A 225 -20.44 6.57 7.49
CA LEU A 225 -21.28 7.77 7.59
C LEU A 225 -22.66 7.52 8.22
N GLY A 226 -23.03 6.27 8.48
CA GLY A 226 -24.34 5.92 9.03
C GLY A 226 -25.52 6.38 8.16
N GLY A 227 -25.31 6.54 6.85
CA GLY A 227 -26.33 7.01 5.90
C GLY A 227 -26.59 8.53 5.87
N THR A 228 -25.79 9.35 6.57
CA THR A 228 -25.96 10.82 6.58
C THR A 228 -24.71 11.55 6.07
N LEU A 229 -24.88 12.47 5.13
CA LEU A 229 -23.77 13.33 4.65
C LEU A 229 -23.43 14.46 5.63
N THR A 230 -24.27 14.72 6.62
CA THR A 230 -24.01 15.76 7.64
C THR A 230 -22.74 15.43 8.42
N ALA A 231 -22.50 14.14 8.69
CA ALA A 231 -21.30 13.63 9.34
C ALA A 231 -20.00 14.07 8.65
N LEU A 232 -19.99 14.30 7.34
CA LEU A 232 -18.82 14.80 6.60
C LEU A 232 -18.36 16.19 7.05
N ARG A 233 -19.26 17.00 7.61
CA ARG A 233 -18.99 18.38 8.01
C ARG A 233 -18.88 18.57 9.52
N THR A 234 -19.37 17.61 10.30
CA THR A 234 -19.50 17.75 11.75
C THR A 234 -18.56 16.84 12.54
N SER A 235 -18.11 15.73 11.94
CA SER A 235 -17.25 14.75 12.62
C SER A 235 -15.79 14.85 12.17
N THR A 236 -14.86 14.57 13.09
CA THR A 236 -13.43 14.44 12.76
C THR A 236 -13.20 13.37 11.69
N TRP A 237 -13.90 12.24 11.81
CA TRP A 237 -13.86 11.15 10.84
C TRP A 237 -14.27 11.61 9.44
N GLY A 238 -15.36 12.38 9.35
CA GLY A 238 -15.86 12.97 8.11
C GLY A 238 -14.88 13.93 7.45
N HIS A 239 -14.20 14.78 8.23
CA HIS A 239 -13.16 15.69 7.73
C HIS A 239 -11.95 14.92 7.17
N VAL A 240 -11.48 13.88 7.87
CA VAL A 240 -10.36 13.04 7.41
C VAL A 240 -10.75 12.27 6.15
N LEU A 241 -11.98 11.74 6.08
CA LEU A 241 -12.51 11.10 4.88
C LEU A 241 -12.56 12.07 3.69
N ALA A 242 -13.02 13.31 3.91
CA ALA A 242 -13.07 14.33 2.87
C ALA A 242 -11.66 14.69 2.35
N LEU A 243 -10.68 14.84 3.24
CA LEU A 243 -9.28 15.04 2.87
C LEU A 243 -8.75 13.86 2.05
N LYS A 244 -8.98 12.62 2.50
CA LYS A 244 -8.60 11.40 1.77
C LYS A 244 -9.22 11.38 0.37
N ALA A 245 -10.51 11.71 0.24
CA ALA A 245 -11.21 11.76 -1.03
C ALA A 245 -10.62 12.83 -1.97
N ALA A 246 -10.30 14.03 -1.45
CA ALA A 246 -9.66 15.09 -2.23
C ALA A 246 -8.27 14.67 -2.75
N LEU A 247 -7.47 14.01 -1.91
CA LEU A 247 -6.16 13.47 -2.32
C LEU A 247 -6.31 12.36 -3.38
N VAL A 248 -7.29 11.47 -3.23
CA VAL A 248 -7.59 10.44 -4.25
C VAL A 248 -7.99 11.08 -5.57
N LEU A 249 -8.88 12.07 -5.56
CA LEU A 249 -9.27 12.80 -6.76
C LEU A 249 -8.07 13.48 -7.43
N PHE A 250 -7.18 14.08 -6.64
CA PHE A 250 -5.97 14.68 -7.18
C PHE A 250 -5.02 13.64 -7.80
N ALA A 251 -4.85 12.48 -7.15
CA ALA A 251 -4.10 11.36 -7.73
C ALA A 251 -4.73 10.86 -9.04
N ILE A 252 -6.06 10.78 -9.14
CA ILE A 252 -6.78 10.43 -10.38
C ILE A 252 -6.50 11.43 -11.49
N VAL A 253 -6.46 12.74 -11.18
CA VAL A 253 -6.11 13.77 -12.17
C VAL A 253 -4.68 13.56 -12.67
N LEU A 254 -3.71 13.34 -11.78
CA LEU A 254 -2.30 13.08 -12.16
C LEU A 254 -2.15 11.80 -12.99
N GLY A 255 -2.77 10.69 -12.55
CA GLY A 255 -2.77 9.43 -13.29
C GLY A 255 -3.49 9.54 -14.64
N GLY A 256 -4.56 10.33 -14.72
CA GLY A 256 -5.28 10.67 -15.94
C GLY A 256 -4.43 11.48 -16.92
N LEU A 257 -3.72 12.50 -16.45
CA LEU A 257 -2.74 13.27 -17.23
C LEU A 257 -1.65 12.34 -17.79
N ASN A 258 -1.12 11.44 -16.95
CA ASN A 258 -0.14 10.45 -17.35
C ASN A 258 -0.68 9.51 -18.44
N ARG A 259 -1.90 9.00 -18.28
CA ARG A 259 -2.51 8.04 -19.20
C ARG A 259 -2.94 8.65 -20.54
N ILE A 260 -3.57 9.81 -20.52
CA ILE A 260 -4.24 10.41 -21.69
C ILE A 260 -3.30 11.32 -22.47
N SER A 261 -2.39 12.01 -21.80
CA SER A 261 -1.53 13.02 -22.42
C SER A 261 -0.07 12.58 -22.52
N VAL A 262 0.53 12.19 -21.40
CA VAL A 262 2.00 11.99 -21.33
C VAL A 262 2.42 10.65 -21.95
N LEU A 263 1.75 9.54 -21.59
CA LEU A 263 2.08 8.20 -22.09
C LEU A 263 1.92 8.08 -23.62
N PRO A 264 0.85 8.61 -24.27
CA PRO A 264 0.75 8.58 -25.73
C PRO A 264 1.82 9.42 -26.43
N ARG A 265 2.27 10.52 -25.83
CA ARG A 265 3.41 11.30 -26.34
C ARG A 265 4.71 10.50 -26.24
N LEU A 266 4.97 9.91 -25.07
CA LEU A 266 6.14 9.05 -24.85
C LEU A 266 6.19 7.87 -25.84
N ARG A 267 5.04 7.26 -26.16
CA ARG A 267 4.93 6.19 -27.16
C ARG A 267 5.26 6.65 -28.58
N ARG A 268 4.90 7.89 -28.94
CA ARG A 268 5.11 8.44 -30.29
C ARG A 268 6.55 8.92 -30.50
N SER A 269 7.11 9.63 -29.52
CA SER A 269 8.41 10.27 -29.66
C SER A 269 9.56 9.39 -29.18
N ALA A 270 9.31 8.51 -28.22
CA ALA A 270 10.34 7.80 -27.44
C ALA A 270 11.43 8.75 -26.87
N SER A 271 11.12 10.04 -26.72
CA SER A 271 12.08 11.07 -26.36
C SER A 271 12.43 11.01 -24.87
N THR A 272 13.64 11.46 -24.54
CA THR A 272 14.09 11.59 -23.14
C THR A 272 13.26 12.64 -22.40
N ALA A 273 12.87 13.73 -23.06
CA ALA A 273 12.03 14.76 -22.44
C ALA A 273 10.64 14.24 -22.04
N ASP A 274 9.97 13.46 -22.91
CA ASP A 274 8.65 12.89 -22.59
C ASP A 274 8.75 11.80 -21.52
N ALA A 275 9.88 11.08 -21.44
CA ALA A 275 10.14 10.11 -20.40
C ALA A 275 10.32 10.76 -19.03
N HIS A 276 11.12 11.83 -18.93
CA HIS A 276 11.23 12.61 -17.71
C HIS A 276 9.87 13.18 -17.29
N THR A 277 9.08 13.66 -18.24
CA THR A 277 7.72 14.15 -17.96
C THR A 277 6.85 13.06 -17.34
N PHE A 278 6.87 11.85 -17.91
CA PHE A 278 6.14 10.70 -17.35
C PHE A 278 6.60 10.37 -15.93
N ASN A 279 7.92 10.27 -15.73
CA ASN A 279 8.51 9.98 -14.42
C ASN A 279 8.15 11.05 -13.39
N ASN A 280 8.24 12.33 -13.75
CA ASN A 280 7.93 13.44 -12.84
C ASN A 280 6.46 13.45 -12.42
N VAL A 281 5.53 13.26 -13.36
CA VAL A 281 4.10 13.20 -13.02
C VAL A 281 3.79 11.99 -12.14
N LEU A 282 4.38 10.83 -12.43
CA LEU A 282 4.21 9.62 -11.58
C LEU A 282 4.84 9.80 -10.19
N HIS A 283 5.96 10.53 -10.10
CA HIS A 283 6.63 10.84 -8.85
C HIS A 283 5.79 11.81 -7.99
N LEU A 284 5.17 12.81 -8.60
CA LEU A 284 4.19 13.67 -7.92
C LEU A 284 2.97 12.87 -7.47
N GLU A 285 2.44 11.99 -8.31
CA GLU A 285 1.35 11.07 -7.94
C GLU A 285 1.73 10.22 -6.73
N ALA A 286 2.98 9.73 -6.66
CA ALA A 286 3.49 8.95 -5.54
C ALA A 286 3.49 9.73 -4.21
N PHE A 287 3.85 11.01 -4.21
CA PHE A 287 3.71 11.86 -3.01
C PHE A 287 2.26 12.03 -2.57
N VAL A 288 1.33 12.17 -3.51
CA VAL A 288 -0.10 12.26 -3.19
C VAL A 288 -0.60 10.94 -2.59
N ILE A 289 -0.18 9.79 -3.14
CA ILE A 289 -0.50 8.46 -2.61
C ILE A 289 0.04 8.25 -1.20
N LEU A 290 1.24 8.76 -0.87
CA LEU A 290 1.71 8.76 0.53
C LEU A 290 0.72 9.49 1.44
N GLY A 291 0.25 10.67 1.03
CA GLY A 291 -0.78 11.42 1.74
C GLY A 291 -2.09 10.62 1.89
N VAL A 292 -2.52 9.90 0.85
CA VAL A 292 -3.71 9.03 0.91
C VAL A 292 -3.55 7.93 1.96
N PHE A 293 -2.38 7.27 2.03
CA PHE A 293 -2.14 6.22 3.03
C PHE A 293 -2.04 6.76 4.46
N ILE A 294 -1.45 7.94 4.64
CA ILE A 294 -1.42 8.63 5.95
C ILE A 294 -2.85 8.97 6.39
N ALA A 295 -3.65 9.59 5.52
CA ALA A 295 -5.04 9.90 5.83
C ALA A 295 -5.87 8.64 6.10
N ALA A 296 -5.61 7.54 5.38
CA ALA A 296 -6.28 6.27 5.61
C ALA A 296 -5.91 5.66 6.98
N ALA A 297 -4.65 5.76 7.41
CA ALA A 297 -4.22 5.29 8.72
C ALA A 297 -4.87 6.10 9.86
N VAL A 298 -4.92 7.43 9.72
CA VAL A 298 -5.64 8.29 10.68
C VAL A 298 -7.13 7.97 10.71
N LEU A 299 -7.75 7.76 9.55
CA LEU A 299 -9.17 7.42 9.46
C LEU A 299 -9.49 6.09 10.14
N ALA A 300 -8.60 5.10 10.03
CA ALA A 300 -8.79 3.78 10.65
C ALA A 300 -8.70 3.81 12.18
N LEU A 301 -8.01 4.79 12.75
CA LEU A 301 -7.88 5.00 14.20
C LEU A 301 -8.89 6.01 14.75
N THR A 302 -9.66 6.67 13.88
CA THR A 302 -10.70 7.61 14.27
C THR A 302 -12.04 6.88 14.34
N PRO A 303 -12.83 7.00 15.41
CA PRO A 303 -14.15 6.39 15.48
C PRO A 303 -15.06 6.85 14.32
N PRO A 304 -15.88 5.96 13.73
CA PRO A 304 -16.85 6.32 12.69
C PRO A 304 -17.92 7.28 13.23
N ALA A 305 -18.61 7.95 12.30
CA ALA A 305 -19.53 9.05 12.60
C ALA A 305 -20.95 8.62 12.96
#